data_AF-A0A2W4SNB7-F1
#
_entry.id   AF-A0A2W4SNB7-F1
#
_cell.length_a   1.000
_cell.length_b   1.000
_cell.length_c   1.000
_cell.angle_alpha   90.00
_cell.angle_beta   90.00
_cell.angle_gamma   90.00
#
_symmetry.space_group_name_H-M   'P 1'
#
loop_
_entity.id
_entity.type
_entity.pdbx_description
1 polymer ?
#
loop_
_entity_poly.entity_id
_entity_poly.type
_entity_poly.pdbx_seq_one_letter_code
_entity_poly.pdbx_strand_id
1 'polypeptide(L)'
;MAKIEPTVASTADASMPTTVTSAPTYGTPYVVGSAAPATEAAPVTEPRQLDQLSRIEEKAARIEEKFARYEAVLTRAEASLERSAHKVDAAAGTMDFAAIRGEMAALRDRVDATPRAGTLFMTAIVTAVLTVALTVLVLRFGVPGLFGSLLVR
;
A
#
# COMPACT_ATOMS: atom_id res chain seq x y z
N MET A 1 25.81 4.26 -27.69
CA MET A 1 24.55 5.01 -27.83
C MET A 1 23.40 4.02 -27.71
N ALA A 2 22.88 3.83 -26.50
CA ALA A 2 21.78 2.91 -26.23
C ALA A 2 20.51 3.74 -26.04
N LYS A 3 19.50 3.41 -26.84
CA LYS A 3 18.18 4.01 -26.90
C LYS A 3 17.33 3.38 -25.78
N ILE A 4 16.82 4.19 -24.85
CA ILE A 4 15.93 3.73 -23.77
C ILE A 4 14.55 4.34 -24.03
N GLU A 5 13.61 3.50 -24.44
CA GLU A 5 12.18 3.84 -24.49
C GLU A 5 11.51 3.20 -23.25
N PRO A 6 10.69 3.94 -22.47
CA PRO A 6 9.88 3.36 -21.41
C PRO A 6 8.50 2.99 -21.97
N THR A 7 8.27 1.71 -22.25
CA THR A 7 6.94 1.19 -22.55
C THR A 7 6.24 0.78 -21.26
N VAL A 8 5.23 1.56 -20.88
CA VAL A 8 4.26 1.22 -19.84
C VAL A 8 3.02 0.67 -20.53
N ALA A 9 2.72 -0.62 -20.35
CA ALA A 9 1.37 -1.14 -20.49
C ALA A 9 1.23 -2.51 -19.78
N SER A 10 0.29 -2.51 -18.85
CA SER A 10 -0.25 -3.63 -18.09
C SER A 10 -0.94 -4.67 -18.98
N THR A 11 -0.72 -5.95 -18.69
CA THR A 11 -1.80 -6.94 -18.65
C THR A 11 -1.58 -7.83 -17.42
N ALA A 12 -2.52 -7.74 -16.49
CA ALA A 12 -2.66 -8.64 -15.36
C ALA A 12 -2.83 -10.08 -15.88
N ASP A 13 -1.90 -10.95 -15.53
CA ASP A 13 -2.03 -12.38 -15.78
C ASP A 13 -2.96 -12.95 -14.70
N ALA A 14 -4.18 -13.25 -15.12
CA ALA A 14 -5.21 -13.87 -14.31
C ALA A 14 -5.07 -15.38 -14.42
N SER A 15 -4.44 -16.03 -13.44
CA SER A 15 -4.73 -17.41 -13.01
C SER A 15 -3.70 -17.90 -11.98
N MET A 16 -3.84 -17.45 -10.73
CA MET A 16 -3.38 -18.23 -9.59
C MET A 16 -4.61 -18.63 -8.77
N PRO A 17 -4.79 -19.92 -8.42
CA PRO A 17 -5.82 -20.32 -7.49
C PRO A 17 -5.45 -19.75 -6.12
N THR A 18 -6.08 -18.64 -5.76
CA THR A 18 -6.07 -18.12 -4.40
C THR A 18 -6.82 -19.13 -3.53
N THR A 19 -6.08 -20.05 -2.90
CA THR A 19 -6.60 -20.83 -1.78
C THR A 19 -6.85 -19.86 -0.65
N VAL A 20 -8.09 -19.38 -0.54
CA VAL A 20 -8.55 -18.59 0.60
C VAL A 20 -8.55 -19.55 1.80
N THR A 21 -7.50 -19.52 2.61
CA THR A 21 -7.56 -20.09 3.95
C THR A 21 -8.59 -19.29 4.74
N SER A 22 -9.68 -19.96 5.11
CA SER A 22 -10.71 -19.43 6.01
C SER A 22 -10.05 -18.89 7.28
N ALA A 23 -10.35 -17.63 7.62
CA ALA A 23 -10.00 -17.09 8.93
C ALA A 23 -10.60 -17.99 10.04
N PRO A 24 -9.94 -18.15 11.20
CA PRO A 24 -10.54 -18.87 12.32
C PRO A 24 -11.83 -18.13 12.70
N THR A 25 -12.98 -18.76 12.43
CA THR A 25 -14.25 -18.36 13.03
C THR A 25 -14.07 -18.48 14.53
N TYR A 26 -14.03 -17.33 15.21
CA TYR A 26 -14.26 -17.28 16.64
C TYR A 26 -15.71 -17.73 16.83
N GLY A 27 -15.87 -18.96 17.33
CA GLY A 27 -17.17 -19.50 17.69
C GLY A 27 -17.91 -18.50 18.56
N THR A 28 -19.22 -18.41 18.34
CA THR A 28 -20.14 -17.72 19.24
C THR A 28 -19.84 -18.12 20.69
N PRO A 29 -19.82 -17.17 21.65
CA PRO A 29 -19.62 -17.52 23.05
C PRO A 29 -20.70 -18.52 23.44
N TYR A 30 -20.27 -19.75 23.72
CA TYR A 30 -21.14 -20.75 24.30
C TYR A 30 -21.56 -20.21 25.66
N VAL A 31 -22.87 -20.00 25.85
CA VAL A 31 -23.43 -19.76 27.17
C VAL A 31 -23.18 -21.05 27.93
N VAL A 32 -22.24 -21.02 28.86
CA VAL A 32 -22.09 -22.04 29.90
C VAL A 32 -23.47 -22.17 30.53
N GLY A 33 -24.13 -23.29 30.27
CA GLY A 33 -25.43 -23.58 30.82
C GLY A 33 -25.40 -23.36 32.33
N SER A 34 -26.45 -22.69 32.80
CA SER A 34 -26.83 -22.57 34.20
C SER A 34 -26.30 -23.76 35.01
N ALA A 35 -25.29 -23.50 35.84
CA ALA A 35 -24.90 -24.42 36.89
C ALA A 35 -26.05 -24.43 37.89
N ALA A 36 -26.99 -25.37 37.72
CA ALA A 36 -27.85 -25.76 38.81
C ALA A 36 -26.94 -26.13 39.99
N PRO A 37 -27.19 -25.63 41.22
CA PRO A 37 -26.37 -25.99 42.35
C PRO A 37 -26.47 -27.50 42.51
N ALA A 38 -25.33 -28.18 42.37
CA ALA A 38 -25.23 -29.58 42.70
C ALA A 38 -25.68 -29.72 44.15
N THR A 39 -26.75 -30.48 44.36
CA THR A 39 -27.20 -30.92 45.67
C THR A 39 -25.99 -31.37 46.47
N GLU A 40 -25.82 -30.74 47.64
CA GLU A 40 -24.81 -31.02 48.65
C GLU A 40 -24.78 -32.53 48.94
N ALA A 41 -23.82 -33.23 48.35
CA ALA A 41 -23.53 -34.60 48.70
C ALA A 41 -22.71 -34.56 49.99
N ALA A 42 -23.33 -35.04 51.08
CA ALA A 42 -22.72 -35.26 52.38
C ALA A 42 -21.34 -35.95 52.26
N PRO A 43 -20.42 -35.74 53.22
CA PRO A 43 -19.02 -36.14 53.09
C PRO A 43 -18.92 -37.65 53.21
N VAL A 44 -18.99 -38.34 52.07
CA VAL A 44 -18.54 -39.72 51.99
C VAL A 44 -17.05 -39.66 51.73
N THR A 45 -16.26 -39.88 52.80
CA THR A 45 -14.82 -40.14 52.72
C THR A 45 -14.60 -41.46 51.98
N GLU A 46 -14.81 -41.42 50.67
CA GLU A 46 -14.65 -42.56 49.76
C GLU A 46 -13.31 -42.42 49.02
N PRO A 47 -12.64 -43.55 48.71
CA PRO A 47 -11.38 -43.60 47.95
C PRO A 47 -11.44 -42.90 46.58
N ARG A 48 -12.65 -42.53 46.11
CA ARG A 48 -12.89 -41.73 44.91
C ARG A 48 -12.40 -40.27 45.03
N GLN A 49 -12.34 -39.69 46.23
CA GLN A 49 -11.80 -38.33 46.40
C GLN A 49 -10.29 -38.29 46.18
N LEU A 50 -9.57 -39.35 46.56
CA LEU A 50 -8.14 -39.49 46.28
C LEU A 50 -7.87 -39.67 44.77
N ASP A 51 -8.77 -40.35 44.04
CA ASP A 51 -8.72 -40.42 42.57
C ASP A 51 -9.07 -39.09 41.89
N GLN A 52 -9.90 -38.25 42.51
CA GLN A 52 -10.15 -36.89 42.03
C GLN A 52 -8.96 -35.97 42.28
N LEU A 53 -8.34 -36.06 43.45
CA LEU A 53 -7.11 -35.33 43.77
C LEU A 53 -5.96 -35.71 42.83
N SER A 54 -5.73 -37.00 42.57
CA SER A 54 -4.69 -37.43 41.63
C SER A 54 -4.97 -36.96 40.19
N ARG A 55 -6.23 -36.96 39.74
CA ARG A 55 -6.62 -36.39 38.43
C ARG A 55 -6.47 -34.87 38.37
N ILE A 56 -6.65 -34.18 39.50
CA ILE A 56 -6.43 -32.74 39.60
C ILE A 56 -4.93 -32.43 39.56
N GLU A 57 -4.10 -33.20 40.26
CA GLU A 57 -2.64 -33.09 40.24
C GLU A 57 -2.06 -33.34 38.85
N GLU A 58 -2.51 -34.40 38.16
CA GLU A 58 -2.12 -34.70 36.77
C GLU A 58 -2.50 -33.54 35.82
N LYS A 59 -3.69 -32.96 36.00
CA LYS A 59 -4.13 -31.80 35.19
C LYS A 59 -3.33 -30.55 35.54
N ALA A 60 -3.02 -30.32 36.82
CA ALA A 60 -2.22 -29.19 37.27
C ALA A 60 -0.81 -29.25 36.69
N ALA A 61 -0.16 -30.43 36.72
CA ALA A 61 1.15 -30.64 36.12
C ALA A 61 1.14 -30.37 34.60
N ARG A 62 0.09 -30.83 33.89
CA ARG A 62 -0.07 -30.56 32.44
C ARG A 62 -0.35 -29.09 32.14
N ILE A 63 -0.99 -28.37 33.06
CA ILE A 63 -1.22 -26.93 32.97
C ILE A 63 0.10 -26.17 33.18
N GLU A 64 0.89 -26.54 34.18
CA GLU A 64 2.22 -25.95 34.45
C GLU A 64 3.17 -26.14 33.27
N GLU A 65 3.22 -27.33 32.66
CA GLU A 65 4.03 -27.59 31.47
C GLU A 65 3.59 -26.72 30.28
N LYS A 66 2.28 -26.54 30.09
CA LYS A 66 1.74 -25.65 29.05
C LYS A 66 2.09 -24.19 29.33
N PHE A 67 2.02 -23.74 30.58
CA PHE A 67 2.39 -22.38 30.95
C PHE A 67 3.87 -22.11 30.70
N ALA A 68 4.77 -23.03 31.06
CA ALA A 68 6.19 -22.91 30.75
C ALA A 68 6.44 -22.81 29.22
N ARG A 69 5.67 -23.55 28.43
CA ARG A 69 5.73 -23.47 26.96
C ARG A 69 5.18 -22.16 26.41
N TYR A 70 4.14 -21.60 27.01
CA TYR A 70 3.58 -20.30 26.61
C TYR A 70 4.51 -19.14 26.99
N GLU A 71 5.18 -19.19 28.15
CA GLU A 71 6.18 -18.19 28.51
C GLU A 71 7.38 -18.21 27.55
N ALA A 72 7.81 -19.39 27.11
CA ALA A 72 8.85 -19.52 26.08
C ALA A 72 8.40 -18.96 24.70
N VAL A 73 7.11 -19.06 24.35
CA VAL A 73 6.57 -18.47 23.12
C VAL A 73 6.39 -16.97 23.25
N LEU A 74 5.94 -16.47 24.41
CA LEU A 74 5.77 -15.04 24.68
C LEU A 74 7.11 -14.31 24.66
N THR A 75 8.12 -14.83 25.36
CA THR A 75 9.49 -14.27 25.34
C THR A 75 10.07 -14.24 23.92
N ARG A 76 9.79 -15.28 23.11
CA ARG A 76 10.18 -15.29 21.69
C ARG A 76 9.39 -14.27 20.85
N ALA A 77 8.11 -14.08 21.14
CA ALA A 77 7.27 -13.10 20.47
C ALA A 77 7.69 -11.66 20.81
N GLU A 78 8.01 -11.39 22.08
CA GLU A 78 8.57 -10.12 22.55
C GLU A 78 9.90 -9.82 21.87
N ALA A 79 10.82 -10.77 21.81
CA ALA A 79 12.09 -10.60 21.09
C ALA A 79 11.90 -10.36 19.58
N SER A 80 10.87 -10.96 18.97
CA SER A 80 10.51 -10.71 17.57
C SER A 80 9.86 -9.33 17.38
N LEU A 81 9.05 -8.90 18.34
CA LEU A 81 8.39 -7.60 18.32
C LEU A 81 9.40 -6.47 18.50
N GLU A 82 10.31 -6.57 19.47
CA GLU A 82 11.37 -5.59 19.71
C GLU A 82 12.27 -5.44 18.46
N ARG A 83 12.64 -6.56 17.83
CA ARG A 83 13.37 -6.53 16.56
C ARG A 83 12.57 -5.87 15.42
N SER A 84 11.26 -6.05 15.40
CA SER A 84 10.39 -5.43 14.39
C SER A 84 10.20 -3.95 14.65
N ALA A 85 10.06 -3.54 15.91
CA ALA A 85 9.99 -2.15 16.33
C ALA A 85 11.27 -1.40 15.96
N HIS A 86 12.45 -1.96 16.23
CA HIS A 86 13.72 -1.36 15.81
C HIS A 86 13.87 -1.24 14.29
N LYS A 87 13.36 -2.22 13.52
CA LYS A 87 13.35 -2.14 12.05
C LYS A 87 12.39 -1.05 11.56
N VAL A 88 11.23 -0.93 12.18
CA VAL A 88 10.23 0.11 11.84
C VAL A 88 10.74 1.49 12.22
N ASP A 89 11.38 1.65 13.38
CA ASP A 89 11.97 2.91 13.84
C ASP A 89 13.14 3.35 12.94
N ALA A 90 14.01 2.42 12.54
CA ALA A 90 15.05 2.68 11.55
C ALA A 90 14.46 3.02 10.17
N ALA A 91 13.38 2.35 9.74
CA ALA A 91 12.69 2.67 8.49
C ALA A 91 12.00 4.04 8.55
N ALA A 92 11.39 4.40 9.68
CA ALA A 92 10.74 5.69 9.90
C ALA A 92 11.76 6.83 10.00
N GLY A 93 12.91 6.59 10.64
CA GLY A 93 14.01 7.56 10.73
C GLY A 93 14.77 7.77 9.43
N THR A 94 14.78 6.77 8.53
CA THR A 94 15.41 6.86 7.20
C THR A 94 14.44 7.29 6.10
N MET A 95 13.13 7.24 6.34
CA MET A 95 12.10 7.73 5.42
C MET A 95 12.00 9.25 5.58
N ASP A 96 12.87 9.97 4.87
CA ASP A 96 12.93 11.43 4.88
C ASP A 96 11.69 12.05 4.18
N PHE A 97 10.57 12.06 4.90
CA PHE A 97 9.31 12.64 4.45
C PHE A 97 9.41 14.15 4.17
N ALA A 98 10.40 14.83 4.76
CA ALA A 98 10.65 16.24 4.53
C ALA A 98 11.34 16.45 3.17
N ALA A 99 12.34 15.64 2.83
CA ALA A 99 12.97 15.64 1.51
C ALA A 99 11.97 15.27 0.40
N ILE A 100 11.18 14.20 0.58
CA ILE A 100 10.17 13.78 -0.41
C ILE A 100 9.13 14.89 -0.65
N ARG A 101 8.73 15.62 0.40
CA ARG A 101 7.81 16.75 0.26
C ARG A 101 8.44 17.92 -0.49
N GLY A 102 9.72 18.21 -0.24
CA GLY A 102 10.47 19.22 -0.97
C GLY A 102 10.63 18.89 -2.46
N GLU A 103 10.94 17.64 -2.77
CA GLU A 103 11.03 17.15 -4.16
C GLU A 103 9.68 17.19 -4.87
N MET A 104 8.59 16.84 -4.18
CA MET A 104 7.24 16.95 -4.76
C MET A 104 6.82 18.40 -5.00
N ALA A 105 7.17 19.34 -4.12
CA ALA A 105 6.93 20.76 -4.35
C ALA A 105 7.73 21.26 -5.56
N ALA A 106 9.01 20.92 -5.65
CA ALA A 106 9.86 21.28 -6.79
C ALA A 106 9.37 20.66 -8.11
N LEU A 107 8.87 19.42 -8.08
CA LEU A 107 8.27 18.78 -9.25
C LEU A 107 6.99 19.50 -9.67
N ARG A 108 6.16 19.89 -8.70
CA ARG A 108 4.91 20.63 -8.96
C ARG A 108 5.17 21.99 -9.59
N ASP A 109 6.17 22.72 -9.09
CA ASP A 109 6.58 24.01 -9.66
C ASP A 109 7.04 23.86 -11.12
N ARG A 110 7.78 22.79 -11.45
CA ARG A 110 8.20 22.51 -12.83
C ARG A 110 7.03 22.16 -13.74
N VAL A 111 6.07 21.38 -13.25
CA VAL A 111 4.86 21.03 -13.99
C VAL A 111 4.00 22.28 -14.23
N ASP A 112 3.82 23.13 -13.22
CA ASP A 112 3.07 24.38 -13.35
C ASP A 112 3.79 25.41 -14.23
N ALA A 113 5.12 25.41 -14.25
CA ALA A 113 5.92 26.22 -15.17
C ALA A 113 5.84 25.74 -16.63
N THR A 114 5.35 24.54 -16.89
CA THR A 114 5.20 24.02 -18.26
C THR A 114 3.99 24.68 -18.93
N PRO A 115 4.11 25.21 -20.18
CA PRO A 115 3.00 25.85 -20.87
C PRO A 115 1.80 24.88 -20.95
N ARG A 116 0.66 25.28 -20.38
CA ARG A 116 -0.56 24.45 -20.37
C ARG A 116 -1.01 24.16 -21.81
N ALA A 117 -1.68 23.03 -22.04
CA ALA A 117 -2.20 22.67 -23.36
C ALA A 117 -3.04 23.79 -24.01
N GLY A 118 -3.78 24.57 -23.20
CA GLY A 118 -4.53 25.73 -23.66
C GLY A 118 -3.66 26.87 -24.21
N THR A 119 -2.47 27.13 -23.62
CA THR A 119 -1.55 28.15 -24.15
C THR A 119 -0.95 27.69 -25.47
N LEU A 120 -0.56 26.41 -25.59
CA LEU A 120 -0.09 25.84 -26.86
C LEU A 120 -1.16 25.96 -27.95
N PHE A 121 -2.41 25.61 -27.64
CA PHE A 121 -3.52 25.71 -28.57
C PHE A 121 -3.78 27.15 -29.02
N MET A 122 -3.77 28.11 -28.08
CA MET A 122 -3.92 29.54 -28.41
C MET A 122 -2.77 30.04 -29.28
N THR A 123 -1.53 29.69 -28.95
CA THR A 123 -0.37 30.07 -29.78
C THR A 123 -0.45 29.48 -31.18
N ALA A 124 -0.92 28.23 -31.33
CA ALA A 124 -1.10 27.60 -32.62
C ALA A 124 -2.18 28.31 -33.45
N ILE A 125 -3.32 28.66 -32.87
CA ILE A 125 -4.39 29.41 -33.55
C ILE A 125 -3.87 30.78 -33.99
N VAL A 126 -3.24 31.54 -33.09
CA VAL A 126 -2.71 32.88 -33.41
C VAL A 126 -1.70 32.78 -34.54
N THR A 127 -0.77 31.82 -34.45
CA THR A 127 0.25 31.62 -35.49
C THR A 127 -0.38 31.22 -36.82
N ALA A 128 -1.39 30.33 -36.82
CA ALA A 128 -2.10 29.93 -38.03
C ALA A 128 -2.80 31.12 -38.70
N VAL A 129 -3.54 31.93 -37.95
CA VAL A 129 -4.22 33.12 -38.46
C VAL A 129 -3.22 34.14 -39.00
N LEU A 130 -2.14 34.40 -38.27
CA LEU A 130 -1.10 35.36 -38.66
C LEU A 130 -0.39 34.90 -39.94
N THR A 131 -0.10 33.60 -40.05
CA THR A 131 0.50 33.00 -41.25
C THR A 131 -0.44 33.12 -42.45
N VAL A 132 -1.73 32.80 -42.29
CA VAL A 132 -2.73 32.94 -43.36
C VAL A 132 -2.85 34.39 -43.79
N ALA A 133 -2.95 35.34 -42.84
CA ALA A 133 -3.03 36.76 -43.12
C ALA A 133 -1.81 37.26 -43.91
N LEU A 134 -0.60 36.86 -43.50
CA LEU A 134 0.64 37.19 -44.19
C LEU A 134 0.67 36.58 -45.61
N THR A 135 0.24 35.33 -45.75
CA THR A 135 0.14 34.66 -47.05
C THR A 135 -0.83 35.40 -47.98
N VAL A 136 -2.00 35.81 -47.47
CA VAL A 136 -2.97 36.61 -48.24
C VAL A 136 -2.37 37.96 -48.60
N LEU A 137 -1.67 38.63 -47.69
CA LEU A 137 -1.01 39.91 -47.96
C LEU A 137 0.00 39.77 -49.10
N VAL A 138 0.84 38.73 -49.06
CA VAL A 138 1.83 38.43 -50.11
C VAL A 138 1.16 38.15 -51.45
N LEU A 139 0.09 37.35 -51.47
CA LEU A 139 -0.64 37.06 -52.71
C LEU A 139 -1.39 38.28 -53.25
N ARG A 140 -1.93 39.13 -52.37
CA ARG A 140 -2.80 40.25 -52.74
C ARG A 140 -2.03 41.51 -53.15
N PHE A 141 -0.93 41.80 -52.44
CA PHE A 141 -0.12 42.99 -52.64
C PHE A 141 1.21 42.69 -53.37
N GLY A 142 1.54 41.40 -53.56
CA GLY A 142 2.83 40.99 -54.10
C GLY A 142 3.97 41.31 -53.12
N VAL A 143 5.13 40.69 -53.32
CA VAL A 143 6.37 41.19 -52.71
C VAL A 143 7.00 42.16 -53.71
N PRO A 144 7.01 43.49 -53.45
CA PRO A 144 7.72 44.42 -54.30
C PRO A 144 9.22 44.08 -54.22
N GLY A 145 9.76 43.46 -55.27
CA GLY A 145 11.18 43.10 -55.37
C GLY A 145 11.49 41.61 -55.62
N LEU A 146 10.58 40.67 -55.35
CA LEU A 146 10.90 39.23 -55.44
C LEU A 146 10.65 38.64 -56.84
N PHE A 147 9.60 39.07 -57.54
CA PHE A 147 9.33 38.67 -58.93
C PHE A 147 10.05 39.56 -59.98
N GLY A 148 10.41 40.80 -59.62
CA GLY A 148 11.17 41.69 -60.52
C GLY A 148 12.61 41.24 -60.74
N SER A 149 13.22 40.55 -59.77
CA SER A 149 14.59 40.01 -59.89
C SER A 149 14.68 38.70 -60.67
N LEU A 150 13.59 37.94 -60.81
CA LEU A 150 13.58 36.63 -61.48
C LEU A 150 13.19 36.72 -62.98
N LEU A 151 12.65 37.86 -63.42
CA LEU A 151 12.26 38.12 -64.82
C LEU A 151 13.25 39.02 -65.57
N VAL A 152 14.32 39.50 -64.92
CA VAL A 152 15.45 40.16 -65.60
C VAL A 152 16.52 39.09 -65.86
N ARG A 153 16.35 38.36 -66.97
CA ARG A 153 17.40 37.58 -67.60
C ARG A 153 17.26 37.68 -69.11
#